data_AF-Q1NEV8-F1
#
_entry.id   AF-Q1NEV8-F1
#
_cell.length_a   1.000
_cell.length_b   1.000
_cell.length_c   1.000
_cell.angle_alpha   90.00
_cell.angle_beta   90.00
_cell.angle_gamma   90.00
#
_symmetry.space_group_name_H-M   'P 1'
#
loop_
_entity.id
_entity.type
_entity.pdbx_description
1 polymer ?
#
loop_
_entity_poly.entity_id
_entity_poly.type
_entity_poly.pdbx_seq_one_letter_code
_entity_poly.pdbx_strand_id
1 'polypeptide(L)'
;MTLLTPDIANRFAGLTLSHLGREYPFKMDLVLTGPQDARPPREHHPIFHGSFDWHSCVHGWWQVMRLMRLYPAMAQAPAIRARADAMLTPANVAGERAYLARPMSAGFERPYGWAWALALHAELARHDAPWAAALEPLAHDFAARFHAFLPRLTYPLRVGTHFNIAFALILARDWAQGRDDALAALIHDRALHWFAQDRACQAWEPGGDEFLSPALCEALLMSRLIDRTDFAAWFHAFLPDLGSGEPATLFTPATVSDRSDGKIAHLDGLNLSRAWCWRGIAAALGESDPVHTLAHHAARVHLDASLPHVAGDYMGEHWLATFALLALE
;
A
#
# COMPACT_ATOMS: atom_id res chain seq x y z
N MET A 1 1.23 20.25 -4.04
CA MET A 1 -0.14 20.32 -4.58
C MET A 1 -0.55 18.94 -5.08
N THR A 2 -1.79 18.51 -4.83
CA THR A 2 -2.30 17.23 -5.33
C THR A 2 -2.58 17.31 -6.84
N LEU A 3 -2.32 16.21 -7.56
CA LEU A 3 -2.64 16.03 -8.98
C LEU A 3 -4.00 15.33 -9.19
N LEU A 4 -4.68 14.96 -8.11
CA LEU A 4 -5.98 14.31 -8.13
C LEU A 4 -7.09 15.33 -8.45
N THR A 5 -7.93 15.00 -9.43
CA THR A 5 -9.09 15.82 -9.84
C THR A 5 -10.40 15.08 -9.55
N PRO A 6 -11.55 15.77 -9.46
CA PRO A 6 -12.85 15.13 -9.31
C PRO A 6 -13.13 14.08 -10.41
N ASP A 7 -12.75 14.34 -11.65
CA ASP A 7 -12.94 13.40 -12.77
C ASP A 7 -12.10 12.13 -12.61
N ILE A 8 -10.82 12.28 -12.22
CA ILE A 8 -9.94 11.13 -11.94
C ILE A 8 -10.50 10.34 -10.75
N ALA A 9 -10.92 11.00 -9.69
CA ALA A 9 -11.52 10.37 -8.51
C ALA A 9 -12.76 9.56 -8.86
N ASN A 10 -13.69 10.15 -9.63
CA ASN A 10 -14.91 9.49 -10.09
C ASN A 10 -14.58 8.28 -10.98
N ARG A 11 -13.59 8.40 -11.89
CA ARG A 11 -13.13 7.29 -12.74
C ARG A 11 -12.55 6.14 -11.91
N PHE A 12 -11.62 6.44 -11.00
CA PHE A 12 -10.98 5.43 -10.15
C PHE A 12 -11.98 4.73 -9.24
N ALA A 13 -12.89 5.48 -8.61
CA ALA A 13 -13.96 4.90 -7.80
C ALA A 13 -14.85 3.97 -8.63
N GLY A 14 -15.16 4.35 -9.88
CA GLY A 14 -15.92 3.51 -10.81
C GLY A 14 -15.21 2.20 -11.17
N LEU A 15 -13.91 2.27 -11.51
CA LEU A 15 -13.08 1.08 -11.78
C LEU A 15 -13.11 0.14 -10.58
N THR A 16 -12.82 0.67 -9.38
CA THR A 16 -12.70 -0.18 -8.21
C THR A 16 -14.03 -0.78 -7.76
N LEU A 17 -15.12 -0.01 -7.82
CA LEU A 17 -16.46 -0.54 -7.55
C LEU A 17 -16.91 -1.65 -8.50
N SER A 18 -16.40 -1.68 -9.73
CA SER A 18 -16.78 -2.69 -10.73
C SER A 18 -16.35 -4.11 -10.33
N HIS A 19 -15.31 -4.23 -9.50
CA HIS A 19 -14.83 -5.50 -8.98
C HIS A 19 -15.00 -5.64 -7.46
N LEU A 20 -15.17 -4.55 -6.70
CA LEU A 20 -15.43 -4.58 -5.25
C LEU A 20 -16.78 -5.27 -4.94
N GLY A 21 -16.72 -6.58 -4.70
CA GLY A 21 -17.88 -7.48 -4.53
C GLY A 21 -17.99 -8.58 -5.58
N ARG A 22 -17.06 -8.65 -6.54
CA ARG A 22 -16.94 -9.74 -7.51
C ARG A 22 -16.24 -10.93 -6.85
N GLU A 23 -16.95 -12.04 -6.66
CA GLU A 23 -16.43 -13.21 -5.93
C GLU A 23 -15.40 -14.03 -6.72
N TYR A 24 -15.45 -14.04 -8.07
CA TYR A 24 -14.54 -14.85 -8.90
C TYR A 24 -13.95 -14.07 -10.09
N PRO A 25 -12.68 -14.34 -10.46
CA PRO A 25 -11.73 -15.26 -9.81
C PRO A 25 -11.20 -14.73 -8.46
N PHE A 26 -10.85 -15.64 -7.53
CA PHE A 26 -10.28 -15.32 -6.21
C PHE A 26 -9.07 -16.22 -5.88
N LYS A 27 -7.91 -15.63 -5.66
CA LYS A 27 -6.68 -16.28 -5.17
C LYS A 27 -6.68 -16.26 -3.65
N MET A 28 -6.96 -17.41 -3.05
CA MET A 28 -7.35 -17.50 -1.63
C MET A 28 -6.21 -17.41 -0.60
N ASP A 29 -4.96 -17.70 -0.98
CA ASP A 29 -3.82 -17.83 -0.05
C ASP A 29 -4.16 -18.61 1.23
N LEU A 30 -4.75 -19.80 1.04
CA LEU A 30 -5.30 -20.65 2.08
C LEU A 30 -4.42 -21.89 2.30
N VAL A 31 -3.95 -22.08 3.53
CA VAL A 31 -3.43 -23.38 3.99
C VAL A 31 -4.61 -24.25 4.43
N LEU A 32 -4.80 -25.39 3.76
CA LEU A 32 -5.78 -26.40 4.15
C LEU A 32 -5.21 -27.24 5.31
N THR A 33 -5.84 -27.15 6.47
CA THR A 33 -5.51 -27.99 7.64
C THR A 33 -6.31 -29.28 7.68
N GLY A 34 -7.38 -29.35 6.88
CA GLY A 34 -8.22 -30.53 6.68
C GLY A 34 -9.27 -30.28 5.58
N PRO A 35 -10.04 -31.29 5.19
CA PRO A 35 -11.01 -31.20 4.09
C PRO A 35 -12.11 -30.15 4.33
N GLN A 36 -12.46 -29.85 5.58
CA GLN A 36 -13.44 -28.82 5.95
C GLN A 36 -13.02 -27.39 5.59
N ASP A 37 -11.74 -27.16 5.25
CA ASP A 37 -11.26 -25.86 4.83
C ASP A 37 -11.55 -25.59 3.34
N ALA A 38 -11.92 -26.60 2.55
CA ALA A 38 -12.29 -26.48 1.14
C ALA A 38 -13.70 -25.85 0.99
N ARG A 39 -13.79 -24.56 1.32
CA ARG A 39 -15.01 -23.73 1.31
C ARG A 39 -14.82 -22.54 0.36
N PRO A 40 -15.91 -21.96 -0.18
CA PRO A 40 -15.82 -20.81 -1.08
C PRO A 40 -15.24 -19.57 -0.37
N PRO A 41 -14.65 -18.60 -1.12
CA PRO A 41 -14.00 -17.42 -0.55
C PRO A 41 -14.84 -16.65 0.46
N ARG A 42 -16.13 -16.46 0.18
CA ARG A 42 -17.05 -15.71 1.05
C ARG A 42 -17.20 -16.31 2.46
N GLU A 43 -16.99 -17.62 2.62
CA GLU A 43 -17.09 -18.31 3.91
C GLU A 43 -15.83 -18.17 4.76
N HIS A 44 -14.70 -17.82 4.13
CA HIS A 44 -13.45 -17.49 4.82
C HIS A 44 -13.34 -15.98 5.06
N HIS A 45 -13.75 -15.17 4.08
CA HIS A 45 -13.58 -13.72 4.08
C HIS A 45 -14.90 -13.00 3.74
N PRO A 46 -15.81 -12.81 4.72
CA PRO A 46 -17.12 -12.21 4.46
C PRO A 46 -17.07 -10.78 3.91
N ILE A 47 -16.00 -10.02 4.20
CA ILE A 47 -15.81 -8.64 3.73
C ILE A 47 -14.94 -8.61 2.48
N PHE A 48 -13.82 -9.35 2.52
CA PHE A 48 -12.71 -9.17 1.59
C PHE A 48 -12.61 -10.26 0.51
N HIS A 49 -13.73 -10.90 0.15
CA HIS A 49 -13.81 -11.86 -0.96
C HIS A 49 -14.10 -11.22 -2.33
N GLY A 50 -14.34 -9.91 -2.37
CA GLY A 50 -14.82 -9.20 -3.55
C GLY A 50 -13.71 -8.55 -4.38
N SER A 51 -12.62 -9.25 -4.70
CA SER A 51 -11.56 -8.81 -5.61
C SER A 51 -10.72 -10.03 -6.03
N PHE A 52 -9.61 -9.85 -6.74
CA PHE A 52 -8.75 -10.97 -7.13
C PHE A 52 -8.14 -11.72 -5.93
N ASP A 53 -7.81 -11.03 -4.85
CA ASP A 53 -7.41 -11.62 -3.57
C ASP A 53 -7.78 -10.70 -2.40
N TRP A 54 -7.48 -11.15 -1.18
CA TRP A 54 -7.89 -10.50 0.05
C TRP A 54 -7.33 -9.09 0.17
N HIS A 55 -6.00 -8.90 0.05
CA HIS A 55 -5.41 -7.57 0.16
C HIS A 55 -5.84 -6.63 -0.97
N SER A 56 -6.08 -7.17 -2.18
CA SER A 56 -6.61 -6.37 -3.29
C SER A 56 -7.98 -5.80 -2.96
N CYS A 57 -8.82 -6.58 -2.27
CA CYS A 57 -10.10 -6.11 -1.78
C CYS A 57 -9.91 -5.06 -0.67
N VAL A 58 -9.00 -5.28 0.28
CA VAL A 58 -8.74 -4.36 1.40
C VAL A 58 -8.27 -2.98 0.92
N HIS A 59 -7.28 -2.92 0.04
CA HIS A 59 -6.79 -1.62 -0.44
C HIS A 59 -7.73 -0.99 -1.48
N GLY A 60 -8.52 -1.79 -2.20
CA GLY A 60 -9.66 -1.30 -2.99
C GLY A 60 -10.71 -0.61 -2.11
N TRP A 61 -11.06 -1.19 -0.96
CA TRP A 61 -11.89 -0.53 0.06
C TRP A 61 -11.25 0.76 0.55
N TRP A 62 -9.96 0.75 0.90
CA TRP A 62 -9.26 1.96 1.35
C TRP A 62 -9.38 3.07 0.30
N GLN A 63 -9.15 2.73 -0.97
CA GLN A 63 -9.18 3.70 -2.06
C GLN A 63 -10.57 4.31 -2.24
N VAL A 64 -11.64 3.51 -2.36
CA VAL A 64 -12.99 4.07 -2.58
C VAL A 64 -13.46 4.91 -1.39
N MET A 65 -13.11 4.52 -0.16
CA MET A 65 -13.45 5.29 1.04
C MET A 65 -12.68 6.61 1.09
N ARG A 66 -11.40 6.60 0.71
CA ARG A 66 -10.58 7.81 0.61
C ARG A 66 -11.09 8.76 -0.45
N LEU A 67 -11.41 8.25 -1.65
CA LEU A 67 -11.99 9.04 -2.74
C LEU A 67 -13.34 9.64 -2.34
N MET A 68 -14.21 8.86 -1.68
CA MET A 68 -15.49 9.36 -1.18
C MET A 68 -15.33 10.47 -0.14
N ARG A 69 -14.32 10.40 0.73
CA ARG A 69 -14.04 11.48 1.69
C ARG A 69 -13.51 12.74 1.01
N LEU A 70 -12.61 12.60 0.03
CA LEU A 70 -11.99 13.73 -0.67
C LEU A 70 -12.96 14.40 -1.66
N TYR A 71 -13.86 13.62 -2.27
CA TYR A 71 -14.84 14.07 -3.26
C TYR A 71 -16.24 13.55 -2.92
N PRO A 72 -16.88 14.05 -1.85
CA PRO A 72 -18.16 13.53 -1.37
C PRO A 72 -19.33 13.69 -2.36
N ALA A 73 -19.19 14.58 -3.34
CA ALA A 73 -20.19 14.81 -4.40
C ALA A 73 -20.00 13.93 -5.65
N MET A 74 -19.01 13.02 -5.68
CA MET A 74 -18.78 12.14 -6.83
C MET A 74 -19.95 11.16 -7.04
N ALA A 75 -20.19 10.76 -8.29
CA ALA A 75 -21.38 9.97 -8.65
C ALA A 75 -21.43 8.61 -7.95
N GLN A 76 -20.28 8.03 -7.61
CA GLN A 76 -20.15 6.73 -6.96
C GLN A 76 -20.36 6.78 -5.45
N ALA A 77 -20.36 7.96 -4.81
CA ALA A 77 -20.41 8.06 -3.34
C ALA A 77 -21.62 7.34 -2.70
N PRO A 78 -22.86 7.45 -3.23
CA PRO A 78 -24.01 6.72 -2.68
C PRO A 78 -23.83 5.19 -2.76
N ALA A 79 -23.28 4.68 -3.86
CA ALA A 79 -23.06 3.24 -4.05
C ALA A 79 -21.97 2.70 -3.12
N ILE A 80 -20.89 3.47 -2.90
CA ILE A 80 -19.83 3.12 -1.93
C ILE A 80 -20.41 3.03 -0.53
N ARG A 81 -21.17 4.05 -0.09
CA ARG A 81 -21.81 4.08 1.23
C ARG A 81 -22.73 2.88 1.44
N ALA A 82 -23.64 2.61 0.50
CA ALA A 82 -24.56 1.49 0.60
C ALA A 82 -23.84 0.14 0.71
N ARG A 83 -22.74 -0.05 -0.04
CA ARG A 83 -21.93 -1.27 0.06
C ARG A 83 -21.15 -1.33 1.37
N ALA A 84 -20.60 -0.21 1.84
CA ALA A 84 -19.91 -0.14 3.13
C ALA A 84 -20.85 -0.49 4.29
N ASP A 85 -22.08 0.01 4.29
CA ASP A 85 -23.10 -0.30 5.29
C ASP A 85 -23.47 -1.79 5.33
N ALA A 86 -23.47 -2.45 4.16
CA ALA A 86 -23.76 -3.89 4.07
C ALA A 86 -22.57 -4.77 4.46
N MET A 87 -21.34 -4.33 4.16
CA MET A 87 -20.14 -5.17 4.26
C MET A 87 -19.35 -4.94 5.54
N LEU A 88 -19.19 -3.69 5.97
CA LEU A 88 -18.38 -3.30 7.14
C LEU A 88 -19.21 -3.34 8.43
N THR A 89 -19.72 -4.54 8.74
CA THR A 89 -20.56 -4.79 9.91
C THR A 89 -19.80 -5.60 10.97
N PRO A 90 -20.16 -5.48 12.27
CA PRO A 90 -19.54 -6.29 13.32
C PRO A 90 -19.64 -7.82 13.05
N ALA A 91 -20.73 -8.27 12.45
CA ALA A 91 -20.93 -9.69 12.12
C ALA A 91 -19.96 -10.18 11.04
N ASN A 92 -19.77 -9.42 9.96
CA ASN A 92 -18.82 -9.78 8.91
C ASN A 92 -17.37 -9.68 9.40
N VAL A 93 -17.07 -8.68 10.23
CA VAL A 93 -15.74 -8.53 10.84
C VAL A 93 -15.43 -9.72 11.74
N ALA A 94 -16.41 -10.23 12.51
CA ALA A 94 -16.23 -11.44 13.31
C ALA A 94 -15.82 -12.65 12.45
N GLY A 95 -16.33 -12.76 11.22
CA GLY A 95 -15.92 -13.80 10.28
C GLY A 95 -14.49 -13.65 9.75
N GLU A 96 -14.05 -12.43 9.41
CA GLU A 96 -12.64 -12.17 9.04
C GLU A 96 -11.69 -12.53 10.20
N ARG A 97 -12.07 -12.19 11.43
CA ARG A 97 -11.31 -12.54 12.64
C ARG A 97 -11.30 -14.04 12.89
N ALA A 98 -12.40 -14.74 12.63
CA ALA A 98 -12.45 -16.19 12.74
C ALA A 98 -11.44 -16.87 11.79
N TYR A 99 -11.22 -16.32 10.59
CA TYR A 99 -10.15 -16.79 9.71
C TYR A 99 -8.76 -16.59 10.32
N LEU A 100 -8.48 -15.41 10.87
CA LEU A 100 -7.20 -15.11 11.52
C LEU A 100 -6.92 -15.94 12.78
N ALA A 101 -7.95 -16.51 13.40
CA ALA A 101 -7.82 -17.41 14.54
C ALA A 101 -7.54 -18.86 14.13
N ARG A 102 -7.65 -19.22 12.84
CA ARG A 102 -7.39 -20.58 12.36
C ARG A 102 -5.91 -20.97 12.56
N PRO A 103 -5.62 -22.24 12.84
CA PRO A 103 -4.25 -22.76 12.80
C PRO A 103 -3.57 -22.44 11.46
N MET A 104 -2.25 -22.24 11.49
CA MET A 104 -1.44 -21.92 10.30
C MET A 104 -1.79 -20.60 9.57
N SER A 105 -2.64 -19.74 10.14
CA SER A 105 -2.95 -18.42 9.56
C SER A 105 -2.02 -17.28 10.03
N ALA A 106 -1.06 -17.55 10.90
CA ALA A 106 -0.20 -16.52 11.50
C ALA A 106 0.64 -15.76 10.46
N GLY A 107 0.97 -16.38 9.33
CA GLY A 107 1.71 -15.76 8.22
C GLY A 107 0.83 -15.18 7.10
N PHE A 108 -0.50 -15.40 7.15
CA PHE A 108 -1.44 -14.93 6.14
C PHE A 108 -1.27 -13.43 5.90
N GLU A 109 -1.10 -13.02 4.64
CA GLU A 109 -1.03 -11.62 4.20
C GLU A 109 0.12 -10.78 4.81
N ARG A 110 1.13 -11.44 5.38
CA ARG A 110 2.27 -10.76 6.00
C ARG A 110 3.26 -10.21 4.96
N PRO A 111 3.75 -8.96 5.10
CA PRO A 111 3.25 -7.87 5.95
C PRO A 111 2.27 -6.94 5.23
N TYR A 112 2.09 -7.09 3.91
CA TYR A 112 1.39 -6.14 3.05
C TYR A 112 -0.10 -6.01 3.34
N GLY A 113 -0.83 -7.12 3.41
CA GLY A 113 -2.25 -7.06 3.72
C GLY A 113 -2.51 -6.58 5.16
N TRP A 114 -1.61 -6.88 6.10
CA TRP A 114 -1.70 -6.33 7.46
C TRP A 114 -1.65 -4.80 7.43
N ALA A 115 -0.67 -4.25 6.71
CA ALA A 115 -0.47 -2.82 6.57
C ALA A 115 -1.67 -2.13 5.91
N TRP A 116 -2.22 -2.72 4.85
CA TRP A 116 -3.40 -2.19 4.19
C TRP A 116 -4.67 -2.25 5.04
N ALA A 117 -4.83 -3.27 5.89
CA ALA A 117 -5.95 -3.35 6.82
C ALA A 117 -5.89 -2.23 7.87
N LEU A 118 -4.69 -1.93 8.38
CA LEU A 118 -4.47 -0.78 9.26
C LEU A 118 -4.75 0.53 8.52
N ALA A 119 -4.25 0.71 7.29
CA ALA A 119 -4.54 1.89 6.47
C ALA A 119 -6.04 2.09 6.21
N LEU A 120 -6.77 1.01 5.88
CA LEU A 120 -8.22 1.02 5.71
C LEU A 120 -8.90 1.51 6.99
N HIS A 121 -8.58 0.92 8.14
CA HIS A 121 -9.16 1.37 9.41
C HIS A 121 -8.87 2.85 9.70
N ALA A 122 -7.63 3.31 9.48
CA ALA A 122 -7.27 4.72 9.67
C ALA A 122 -8.08 5.65 8.76
N GLU A 123 -8.36 5.25 7.52
CA GLU A 123 -9.21 6.01 6.61
C GLU A 123 -10.67 5.99 7.07
N LEU A 124 -11.23 4.83 7.45
CA LEU A 124 -12.60 4.71 7.96
C LEU A 124 -12.85 5.60 9.18
N ALA A 125 -11.88 5.73 10.07
CA ALA A 125 -11.96 6.60 11.26
C ALA A 125 -12.12 8.09 10.92
N ARG A 126 -11.98 8.48 9.65
CA ARG A 126 -12.18 9.86 9.15
C ARG A 126 -13.58 10.06 8.54
N HIS A 127 -14.44 9.05 8.59
CA HIS A 127 -15.84 9.13 8.16
C HIS A 127 -16.76 9.20 9.37
N ASP A 128 -17.80 10.02 9.27
CA ASP A 128 -18.91 10.02 10.24
C ASP A 128 -19.86 8.86 9.93
N ALA A 129 -19.45 7.64 10.31
CA ALA A 129 -20.14 6.38 10.05
C ALA A 129 -19.64 5.26 10.98
N PRO A 130 -20.43 4.18 11.20
CA PRO A 130 -20.08 3.13 12.16
C PRO A 130 -18.96 2.18 11.69
N TRP A 131 -18.45 2.35 10.46
CA TRP A 131 -17.53 1.40 9.83
C TRP A 131 -16.19 1.26 10.55
N ALA A 132 -15.66 2.36 11.09
CA ALA A 132 -14.40 2.34 11.82
C ALA A 132 -14.51 1.47 13.08
N ALA A 133 -15.52 1.75 13.91
CA ALA A 133 -15.81 0.98 15.11
C ALA A 133 -16.10 -0.51 14.80
N ALA A 134 -16.75 -0.81 13.67
CA ALA A 134 -16.95 -2.19 13.24
C ALA A 134 -15.63 -2.89 12.91
N LEU A 135 -14.71 -2.23 12.17
CA LEU A 135 -13.45 -2.82 11.69
C LEU A 135 -12.32 -2.81 12.74
N GLU A 136 -12.42 -1.96 13.76
CA GLU A 136 -11.41 -1.76 14.81
C GLU A 136 -10.86 -3.06 15.42
N PRO A 137 -11.69 -4.07 15.78
CA PRO A 137 -11.16 -5.32 16.35
C PRO A 137 -10.24 -6.07 15.38
N LEU A 138 -10.51 -6.04 14.08
CA LEU A 138 -9.65 -6.66 13.07
C LEU A 138 -8.33 -5.88 12.89
N ALA A 139 -8.39 -4.55 12.97
CA ALA A 139 -7.19 -3.71 12.93
C ALA A 139 -6.27 -4.03 14.12
N HIS A 140 -6.82 -4.15 15.33
CA HIS A 140 -6.04 -4.56 16.50
C HIS A 140 -5.42 -5.96 16.38
N ASP A 141 -6.14 -6.93 15.78
CA ASP A 141 -5.57 -8.26 15.54
C ASP A 141 -4.34 -8.20 14.62
N PHE A 142 -4.34 -7.34 13.59
CA PHE A 142 -3.17 -7.13 12.72
C PHE A 142 -2.06 -6.32 13.39
N ALA A 143 -2.40 -5.31 14.21
CA ALA A 143 -1.41 -4.58 15.01
C ALA A 143 -0.67 -5.51 15.98
N ALA A 144 -1.40 -6.41 16.65
CA ALA A 144 -0.82 -7.44 17.51
C ALA A 144 0.13 -8.39 16.74
N ARG A 145 -0.19 -8.71 15.48
CA ARG A 145 0.71 -9.50 14.60
C ARG A 145 2.00 -8.75 14.28
N PHE A 146 1.95 -7.43 14.07
CA PHE A 146 3.18 -6.63 13.94
C PHE A 146 4.01 -6.63 15.22
N HIS A 147 3.40 -6.41 16.38
CA HIS A 147 4.07 -6.50 17.68
C HIS A 147 4.80 -7.84 17.87
N ALA A 148 4.17 -8.95 17.49
CA ALA A 148 4.77 -10.27 17.59
C ALA A 148 5.85 -10.54 16.53
N PHE A 149 5.71 -9.99 15.33
CA PHE A 149 6.58 -10.30 14.19
C PHE A 149 7.85 -9.44 14.15
N LEU A 150 7.74 -8.12 14.34
CA LEU A 150 8.85 -7.19 14.13
C LEU A 150 10.09 -7.48 15.01
N PRO A 151 9.95 -7.85 16.31
CA PRO A 151 11.10 -8.24 17.14
C PRO A 151 11.81 -9.50 16.66
N ARG A 152 11.12 -10.37 15.91
CA ARG A 152 11.66 -11.63 15.38
C ARG A 152 12.30 -11.49 14.00
N LEU A 153 12.05 -10.38 13.30
CA LEU A 153 12.56 -10.15 11.96
C LEU A 153 14.00 -9.64 12.04
N THR A 154 14.99 -10.52 11.93
CA THR A 154 16.40 -10.15 12.04
C THR A 154 16.82 -9.22 10.90
N TYR A 155 16.47 -9.56 9.66
CA TYR A 155 16.83 -8.82 8.45
C TYR A 155 15.60 -8.16 7.84
N PRO A 156 15.71 -6.92 7.32
CA PRO A 156 14.58 -6.28 6.64
C PRO A 156 14.28 -7.00 5.32
N LEU A 157 13.00 -7.00 4.94
CA LEU A 157 12.55 -7.57 3.66
C LEU A 157 12.50 -6.45 2.60
N ARG A 158 13.49 -6.42 1.71
CA ARG A 158 13.64 -5.39 0.66
C ARG A 158 13.11 -5.82 -0.72
N VAL A 159 12.16 -6.75 -0.76
CA VAL A 159 11.61 -7.25 -2.03
C VAL A 159 10.71 -6.18 -2.65
N GLY A 160 10.72 -5.98 -3.97
CA GLY A 160 9.85 -5.00 -4.66
C GLY A 160 8.39 -5.46 -4.86
N THR A 161 7.91 -6.37 -4.01
CA THR A 161 6.54 -6.92 -4.05
C THR A 161 5.94 -6.93 -2.65
N HIS A 162 4.89 -7.72 -2.41
CA HIS A 162 4.14 -7.82 -1.15
C HIS A 162 5.00 -8.01 0.12
N PHE A 163 6.23 -8.53 0.02
CA PHE A 163 7.07 -8.69 1.20
C PHE A 163 7.83 -7.41 1.61
N ASN A 164 7.72 -6.30 0.88
CA ASN A 164 8.43 -5.06 1.18
C ASN A 164 8.08 -4.53 2.59
N ILE A 165 9.03 -4.63 3.53
CA ILE A 165 8.77 -4.22 4.91
C ILE A 165 8.67 -2.70 5.04
N ALA A 166 9.43 -1.94 4.24
CA ALA A 166 9.42 -0.49 4.33
C ALA A 166 8.05 0.08 3.96
N PHE A 167 7.47 -0.40 2.85
CA PHE A 167 6.10 -0.08 2.44
C PHE A 167 5.08 -0.40 3.54
N ALA A 168 5.14 -1.61 4.10
CA ALA A 168 4.20 -2.02 5.13
C ALA A 168 4.30 -1.13 6.39
N LEU A 169 5.52 -0.76 6.78
CA LEU A 169 5.78 0.09 7.94
C LEU A 169 5.36 1.54 7.74
N ILE A 170 5.41 2.06 6.51
CA ILE A 170 4.88 3.38 6.17
C ILE A 170 3.39 3.46 6.56
N LEU A 171 2.58 2.50 6.10
CA LEU A 171 1.15 2.47 6.38
C LEU A 171 0.83 2.13 7.84
N ALA A 172 1.53 1.14 8.41
CA ALA A 172 1.31 0.72 9.80
C ALA A 172 1.65 1.84 10.80
N ARG A 173 2.71 2.61 10.55
CA ARG A 173 3.08 3.78 11.37
C ARG A 173 1.98 4.83 11.34
N ASP A 174 1.47 5.20 10.16
CA ASP A 174 0.42 6.22 10.03
C ASP A 174 -0.86 5.85 10.80
N TRP A 175 -1.19 4.55 10.86
CA TRP A 175 -2.29 4.07 11.70
C TRP A 175 -1.95 4.13 13.20
N ALA A 176 -0.74 3.67 13.57
CA ALA A 176 -0.31 3.51 14.96
C ALA A 176 -0.20 4.85 15.71
N GLN A 177 0.18 5.94 15.03
CA GLN A 177 0.30 7.26 15.67
C GLN A 177 -1.01 7.69 16.34
N GLY A 178 -0.97 7.88 17.67
CA GLY A 178 -2.13 8.28 18.47
C GLY A 178 -3.17 7.17 18.70
N ARG A 179 -2.86 5.91 18.32
CA ARG A 179 -3.71 4.72 18.55
C ARG A 179 -2.97 3.61 19.28
N ASP A 180 -1.72 3.38 18.89
CA ASP A 180 -0.82 2.38 19.44
C ASP A 180 0.61 2.94 19.39
N ASP A 181 0.91 3.86 20.31
CA ASP A 181 2.22 4.52 20.37
C ASP A 181 3.36 3.53 20.65
N ALA A 182 3.07 2.38 21.27
CA ALA A 182 4.02 1.29 21.45
C ALA A 182 4.39 0.65 20.11
N LEU A 183 3.41 0.41 19.22
CA LEU A 183 3.70 -0.04 17.86
C LEU A 183 4.47 1.01 17.07
N ALA A 184 4.10 2.28 17.18
CA ALA A 184 4.80 3.37 16.50
C ALA A 184 6.29 3.43 16.91
N ALA A 185 6.58 3.32 18.21
CA ALA A 185 7.94 3.24 18.74
C ALA A 185 8.69 1.98 18.25
N LEU A 186 8.03 0.82 18.28
CA LEU A 186 8.61 -0.43 17.78
C LEU A 186 8.98 -0.33 16.29
N ILE A 187 8.11 0.28 15.48
CA ILE A 187 8.37 0.50 14.04
C ILE A 187 9.60 1.41 13.86
N HIS A 188 9.68 2.50 14.62
CA HIS A 188 10.82 3.42 14.59
C HIS A 188 12.12 2.70 14.93
N ASP A 189 12.17 1.98 16.06
CA ASP A 189 13.36 1.28 16.53
C ASP A 189 13.85 0.23 15.53
N ARG A 190 12.93 -0.56 14.96
CA ARG A 190 13.29 -1.61 13.99
C ARG A 190 13.77 -1.03 12.66
N ALA A 191 13.11 0.02 12.16
CA ALA A 191 13.53 0.68 10.93
C ALA A 191 14.92 1.32 11.08
N LEU A 192 15.20 2.01 12.19
CA LEU A 192 16.55 2.55 12.46
C LEU A 192 17.59 1.44 12.56
N HIS A 193 17.26 0.34 13.26
CA HIS A 193 18.17 -0.80 13.37
C HIS A 193 18.54 -1.41 12.00
N TRP A 194 17.60 -1.43 11.04
CA TRP A 194 17.82 -2.01 9.73
C TRP A 194 18.46 -1.06 8.71
N PHE A 195 18.09 0.22 8.73
CA PHE A 195 18.32 1.14 7.61
C PHE A 195 19.21 2.33 7.95
N ALA A 196 19.42 2.67 9.24
CA ALA A 196 20.16 3.90 9.61
C ALA A 196 21.61 3.93 9.09
N GLN A 197 22.22 2.76 8.88
CA GLN A 197 23.60 2.61 8.40
C GLN A 197 23.68 2.30 6.89
N ASP A 198 22.56 2.22 6.18
CA ASP A 198 22.60 1.94 4.74
C ASP A 198 23.18 3.13 3.97
N ARG A 199 24.12 2.83 3.07
CA ARG A 199 24.89 3.81 2.29
C ARG A 199 25.10 3.28 0.88
N ALA A 200 25.27 4.20 -0.09
CA ALA A 200 25.59 3.87 -1.48
C ALA A 200 24.71 2.73 -2.05
N CYS A 201 23.39 2.87 -1.91
CA CYS A 201 22.40 1.92 -2.39
C CYS A 201 22.55 1.72 -3.89
N GLN A 202 22.67 0.46 -4.29
CA GLN A 202 22.88 0.09 -5.69
C GLN A 202 21.60 0.10 -6.53
N ALA A 203 20.42 0.05 -5.88
CA ALA A 203 19.10 -0.01 -6.53
C ALA A 203 19.01 -1.06 -7.65
N TRP A 204 19.20 -2.34 -7.32
CA TRP A 204 19.10 -3.50 -8.25
C TRP A 204 17.72 -3.70 -8.90
N GLU A 205 16.75 -2.84 -8.61
CA GLU A 205 15.44 -2.78 -9.26
C GLU A 205 15.53 -2.25 -10.70
N PRO A 206 14.63 -2.61 -11.63
CA PRO A 206 13.44 -3.44 -11.41
C PRO A 206 13.69 -4.95 -11.52
N GLY A 207 13.05 -5.72 -10.64
CA GLY A 207 12.68 -7.11 -10.89
C GLY A 207 11.44 -7.19 -11.80
N GLY A 208 11.29 -8.31 -12.54
CA GLY A 208 10.27 -8.43 -13.59
C GLY A 208 8.80 -8.40 -13.15
N ASP A 209 8.53 -8.58 -11.85
CA ASP A 209 7.18 -8.55 -11.26
C ASP A 209 7.06 -7.58 -10.07
N GLU A 210 7.97 -6.61 -9.97
CA GLU A 210 7.95 -5.61 -8.91
C GLU A 210 6.88 -4.55 -9.15
N PHE A 211 6.22 -4.12 -8.08
CA PHE A 211 5.30 -2.97 -8.04
C PHE A 211 5.66 -1.95 -6.96
N LEU A 212 6.67 -2.24 -6.14
CA LEU A 212 7.21 -1.35 -5.11
C LEU A 212 8.69 -1.16 -5.37
N SER A 213 9.18 0.09 -5.33
CA SER A 213 10.62 0.36 -5.35
C SER A 213 11.21 0.07 -3.96
N PRO A 214 12.11 -0.92 -3.81
CA PRO A 214 12.74 -1.18 -2.52
C PRO A 214 13.51 0.01 -1.97
N ALA A 215 14.32 0.66 -2.81
CA ALA A 215 15.18 1.75 -2.39
C ALA A 215 14.36 2.99 -2.00
N LEU A 216 13.35 3.34 -2.79
CA LEU A 216 12.55 4.53 -2.51
C LEU A 216 11.52 4.31 -1.40
N CYS A 217 10.99 3.10 -1.22
CA CYS A 217 10.16 2.79 -0.05
C CYS A 217 10.97 2.88 1.25
N GLU A 218 12.21 2.41 1.25
CA GLU A 218 13.12 2.57 2.40
C GLU A 218 13.38 4.05 2.70
N ALA A 219 13.74 4.83 1.69
CA ALA A 219 13.96 6.27 1.86
C ALA A 219 12.71 7.02 2.32
N LEU A 220 11.54 6.68 1.78
CA LEU A 220 10.27 7.28 2.20
C LEU A 220 9.90 6.89 3.65
N LEU A 221 10.21 5.67 4.09
CA LEU A 221 10.01 5.29 5.49
C LEU A 221 10.92 6.11 6.40
N MET A 222 12.21 6.18 6.07
CA MET A 222 13.20 6.93 6.86
C MET A 222 12.81 8.40 6.97
N SER A 223 12.31 9.01 5.89
CA SER A 223 11.86 10.41 5.89
C SER A 223 10.71 10.71 6.84
N ARG A 224 9.94 9.69 7.24
CA ARG A 224 8.85 9.80 8.22
C ARG A 224 9.30 9.52 9.65
N LEU A 225 10.48 8.95 9.85
CA LEU A 225 10.93 8.45 11.15
C LEU A 225 11.94 9.35 11.84
N ILE A 226 12.82 10.01 11.08
CA ILE A 226 13.84 10.92 11.62
C ILE A 226 13.53 12.36 11.22
N ASP A 227 14.14 13.33 11.90
CA ASP A 227 13.93 14.73 11.56
C ASP A 227 14.50 15.07 10.18
N ARG A 228 14.08 16.23 9.65
CA ARG A 228 14.42 16.68 8.30
C ARG A 228 15.92 16.76 8.05
N THR A 229 16.68 17.28 9.02
CA THR A 229 18.12 17.52 8.84
C THR A 229 18.87 16.19 8.83
N ASP A 230 18.53 15.31 9.77
CA ASP A 230 19.10 13.96 9.82
C ASP A 230 18.69 13.11 8.61
N PHE A 231 17.44 13.24 8.15
CA PHE A 231 16.97 12.58 6.93
C PHE A 231 17.74 13.04 5.70
N ALA A 232 17.94 14.34 5.50
CA ALA A 232 18.70 14.85 4.37
C ALA A 232 20.13 14.29 4.37
N ALA A 233 20.81 14.32 5.52
CA ALA A 233 22.15 13.77 5.65
C ALA A 233 22.19 12.25 5.36
N TRP A 234 21.24 11.48 5.90
CA TRP A 234 21.11 10.05 5.63
C TRP A 234 20.83 9.77 4.15
N PHE A 235 19.90 10.49 3.54
CA PHE A 235 19.43 10.27 2.17
C PHE A 235 20.55 10.53 1.15
N HIS A 236 21.30 11.62 1.31
CA HIS A 236 22.46 11.92 0.44
C HIS A 236 23.62 10.94 0.66
N ALA A 237 23.69 10.24 1.79
CA ALA A 237 24.67 9.19 2.01
C ALA A 237 24.18 7.81 1.49
N PHE A 238 22.86 7.59 1.50
CA PHE A 238 22.18 6.43 0.95
C PHE A 238 22.22 6.42 -0.59
N LEU A 239 22.01 7.58 -1.23
CA LEU A 239 22.07 7.75 -2.68
C LEU A 239 23.03 8.93 -3.02
N PRO A 240 24.35 8.71 -2.99
CA PRO A 240 25.34 9.79 -3.10
C PRO A 240 25.46 10.41 -4.50
N ASP A 241 25.09 9.67 -5.55
CA ASP A 241 25.33 10.06 -6.94
C ASP A 241 24.08 10.57 -7.67
N LEU A 242 23.05 10.99 -6.92
CA LEU A 242 21.78 11.49 -7.48
C LEU A 242 21.97 12.67 -8.44
N GLY A 243 22.95 13.55 -8.17
CA GLY A 243 23.25 14.69 -9.03
C GLY A 243 23.74 14.29 -10.43
N SER A 244 24.26 13.08 -10.58
CA SER A 244 24.66 12.48 -11.86
C SER A 244 23.55 11.61 -12.48
N GLY A 245 22.38 11.53 -11.84
CA GLY A 245 21.28 10.65 -12.26
C GLY A 245 21.51 9.18 -11.91
N GLU A 246 22.34 8.87 -10.91
CA GLU A 246 22.64 7.48 -10.52
C GLU A 246 22.03 7.11 -9.14
N PRO A 247 21.54 5.88 -8.97
CA PRO A 247 21.37 4.83 -9.99
C PRO A 247 20.28 5.20 -11.02
N ALA A 248 20.60 5.08 -12.32
CA ALA A 248 19.70 5.45 -13.42
C ALA A 248 18.33 4.76 -13.39
N THR A 249 18.27 3.57 -12.78
CA THR A 249 17.06 2.76 -12.63
C THR A 249 15.96 3.46 -11.81
N LEU A 250 16.33 4.35 -10.89
CA LEU A 250 15.38 5.10 -10.06
C LEU A 250 14.73 6.29 -10.77
N PHE A 251 15.27 6.68 -11.93
CA PHE A 251 14.79 7.81 -12.74
C PHE A 251 14.13 7.36 -14.04
N THR A 252 14.43 6.13 -14.48
CA THR A 252 13.95 5.56 -15.73
C THR A 252 12.71 4.71 -15.46
N PRO A 253 11.56 4.97 -16.13
CA PRO A 253 10.39 4.11 -16.01
C PRO A 253 10.66 2.65 -16.38
N ALA A 254 10.02 1.74 -15.67
CA ALA A 254 10.00 0.34 -16.04
C ALA A 254 9.16 0.15 -17.31
N THR A 255 9.68 -0.65 -18.25
CA THR A 255 8.98 -1.04 -19.48
C THR A 255 8.05 -2.20 -19.19
N VAL A 256 6.76 -2.05 -19.50
CA VAL A 256 5.75 -3.10 -19.36
C VAL A 256 5.53 -3.78 -20.71
N SER A 257 6.05 -5.00 -20.87
CA SER A 257 6.00 -5.73 -22.15
C SER A 257 4.64 -6.39 -22.42
N ASP A 258 3.93 -6.82 -21.38
CA ASP A 258 2.61 -7.43 -21.46
C ASP A 258 1.76 -7.01 -20.27
N ARG A 259 0.66 -6.28 -20.53
CA ARG A 259 -0.27 -5.79 -19.50
C ARG A 259 -1.41 -6.76 -19.19
N SER A 260 -1.52 -7.84 -19.96
CA SER A 260 -2.48 -8.92 -19.69
C SER A 260 -1.90 -9.98 -18.74
N ASP A 261 -0.58 -10.04 -18.61
CA ASP A 261 0.08 -10.89 -17.62
C ASP A 261 0.02 -10.25 -16.23
N GLY A 262 -0.56 -10.96 -15.27
CA GLY A 262 -0.79 -10.47 -13.91
C GLY A 262 0.47 -10.24 -13.08
N LYS A 263 1.65 -10.62 -13.56
CA LYS A 263 2.94 -10.30 -12.94
C LYS A 263 3.67 -9.19 -13.68
N ILE A 264 3.70 -9.21 -15.01
CA ILE A 264 4.38 -8.16 -15.78
C ILE A 264 3.64 -6.82 -15.64
N ALA A 265 2.31 -6.83 -15.54
CA ALA A 265 1.51 -5.63 -15.26
C ALA A 265 1.88 -4.94 -13.93
N HIS A 266 2.55 -5.64 -13.00
CA HIS A 266 3.06 -5.03 -11.77
C HIS A 266 4.01 -3.86 -12.02
N LEU A 267 4.73 -3.87 -13.14
CA LEU A 267 5.69 -2.82 -13.48
C LEU A 267 5.03 -1.44 -13.69
N ASP A 268 3.74 -1.40 -14.07
CA ASP A 268 2.98 -0.14 -14.04
C ASP A 268 2.81 0.36 -12.58
N GLY A 269 2.57 -0.54 -11.63
CA GLY A 269 2.55 -0.21 -10.21
C GLY A 269 3.91 0.23 -9.68
N LEU A 270 5.01 -0.29 -10.21
CA LEU A 270 6.36 0.15 -9.83
C LEU A 270 6.60 1.60 -10.24
N ASN A 271 6.20 2.00 -11.45
CA ASN A 271 6.27 3.39 -11.86
C ASN A 271 5.43 4.28 -10.92
N LEU A 272 4.19 3.88 -10.64
CA LEU A 272 3.31 4.63 -9.73
C LEU A 272 3.89 4.74 -8.30
N SER A 273 4.44 3.66 -7.75
CA SER A 273 5.04 3.67 -6.40
C SER A 273 6.34 4.49 -6.36
N ARG A 274 7.16 4.47 -7.41
CA ARG A 274 8.32 5.37 -7.55
C ARG A 274 7.90 6.83 -7.57
N ALA A 275 6.85 7.17 -8.32
CA ALA A 275 6.32 8.54 -8.31
C ALA A 275 5.81 8.99 -6.95
N TRP A 276 5.07 8.12 -6.25
CA TRP A 276 4.65 8.36 -4.88
C TRP A 276 5.84 8.61 -3.94
N CYS A 277 6.85 7.74 -3.98
CA CYS A 277 8.01 7.86 -3.12
C CYS A 277 8.83 9.12 -3.43
N TRP A 278 9.10 9.41 -4.70
CA TRP A 278 9.82 10.62 -5.09
C TRP A 278 9.13 11.91 -4.63
N ARG A 279 7.80 11.98 -4.76
CA ARG A 279 7.02 13.14 -4.24
C ARG A 279 7.11 13.25 -2.72
N GLY A 280 7.00 12.14 -2.01
CA GLY A 280 7.12 12.12 -0.55
C GLY A 280 8.52 12.52 -0.05
N ILE A 281 9.56 12.01 -0.71
CA ILE A 281 10.96 12.34 -0.40
C ILE A 281 11.24 13.82 -0.69
N ALA A 282 10.82 14.34 -1.84
CA ALA A 282 10.98 15.76 -2.19
C ALA A 282 10.33 16.70 -1.15
N ALA A 283 9.14 16.35 -0.67
CA ALA A 283 8.46 17.10 0.38
C ALA A 283 9.21 17.05 1.73
N ALA A 284 9.76 15.88 2.08
CA ALA A 284 10.52 15.68 3.30
C ALA A 284 11.86 16.43 3.30
N LEU A 285 12.57 16.49 2.17
CA LEU A 285 13.81 17.27 2.00
C LEU A 285 13.52 18.78 2.01
N GLY A 286 12.48 19.20 1.29
CA GLY A 286 12.11 20.61 1.15
C GLY A 286 12.65 21.26 -0.13
N GLU A 287 12.16 22.45 -0.43
CA GLU A 287 12.40 23.13 -1.73
C GLU A 287 13.85 23.58 -1.95
N SER A 288 14.62 23.75 -0.87
CA SER A 288 16.03 24.16 -0.94
C SER A 288 17.00 23.01 -1.21
N ASP A 289 16.55 21.75 -1.12
CA ASP A 289 17.42 20.61 -1.34
C ASP A 289 17.73 20.43 -2.84
N PRO A 290 18.99 20.16 -3.23
CA PRO A 290 19.36 19.98 -4.63
C PRO A 290 18.57 18.90 -5.39
N VAL A 291 18.04 17.90 -4.68
CA VAL A 291 17.26 16.80 -5.26
C VAL A 291 15.82 17.21 -5.57
N HIS A 292 15.32 18.33 -5.03
CA HIS A 292 13.92 18.74 -5.16
C HIS A 292 13.41 18.71 -6.62
N THR A 293 14.10 19.42 -7.52
CA THR A 293 13.73 19.49 -8.93
C THR A 293 13.82 18.12 -9.62
N LEU A 294 14.89 17.36 -9.31
CA LEU A 294 15.14 16.04 -9.89
C LEU A 294 14.05 15.04 -9.48
N ALA A 295 13.69 14.98 -8.20
CA ALA A 295 12.65 14.11 -7.66
C ALA A 295 11.27 14.43 -8.25
N HIS A 296 10.92 15.72 -8.40
CA HIS A 296 9.67 16.11 -9.03
C HIS A 296 9.61 15.74 -10.52
N HIS A 297 10.73 15.88 -11.23
CA HIS A 297 10.84 15.42 -12.61
C HIS A 297 10.71 13.89 -12.72
N ALA A 298 11.43 13.13 -11.90
CA ALA A 298 11.35 11.67 -11.86
C ALA A 298 9.91 11.20 -11.59
N ALA A 299 9.25 11.80 -10.59
CA ALA A 299 7.86 11.49 -10.28
C ALA A 299 6.92 11.74 -11.46
N ARG A 300 7.11 12.86 -12.19
CA ARG A 300 6.31 13.17 -13.39
C ARG A 300 6.51 12.11 -14.47
N VAL A 301 7.76 11.79 -14.79
CA VAL A 301 8.11 10.83 -15.84
C VAL A 301 7.53 9.44 -15.56
N HIS A 302 7.59 8.99 -14.29
CA HIS A 302 6.95 7.73 -13.90
C HIS A 302 5.41 7.77 -13.93
N LEU A 303 4.80 8.88 -13.49
CA LEU A 303 3.34 9.06 -13.60
C LEU A 303 2.88 9.00 -15.05
N ASP A 304 3.54 9.73 -15.94
CA ASP A 304 3.16 9.82 -17.34
C ASP A 304 3.29 8.45 -18.05
N ALA A 305 4.24 7.61 -17.61
CA ALA A 305 4.46 6.28 -18.15
C ALA A 305 3.34 5.26 -17.83
N SER A 306 2.66 5.38 -16.68
CA SER A 306 1.74 4.34 -16.19
C SER A 306 0.32 4.81 -15.86
N LEU A 307 0.11 6.10 -15.61
CA LEU A 307 -1.23 6.65 -15.33
C LEU A 307 -2.24 6.42 -16.48
N PRO A 308 -1.86 6.48 -17.78
CA PRO A 308 -2.76 6.14 -18.88
C PRO A 308 -3.19 4.67 -18.89
N HIS A 309 -2.46 3.78 -18.21
CA HIS A 309 -2.64 2.33 -18.23
C HIS A 309 -3.33 1.75 -16.99
N VAL A 310 -3.84 2.62 -16.10
CA VAL A 310 -4.56 2.21 -14.88
C VAL A 310 -5.88 1.48 -15.20
N ALA A 311 -6.44 1.68 -16.40
CA ALA A 311 -7.64 1.00 -16.90
C ALA A 311 -7.28 0.10 -18.10
N GLY A 312 -8.06 -0.96 -18.33
CA GLY A 312 -7.89 -1.90 -19.43
C GLY A 312 -8.15 -3.36 -19.03
N ASP A 313 -7.11 -4.06 -18.61
CA ASP A 313 -7.17 -5.48 -18.24
C ASP A 313 -7.44 -5.65 -16.74
N TYR A 314 -8.26 -6.64 -16.37
CA TYR A 314 -8.59 -6.93 -14.99
C TYR A 314 -7.34 -7.17 -14.12
N MET A 315 -6.28 -7.75 -14.69
CA MET A 315 -5.01 -8.01 -14.00
C MET A 315 -4.30 -6.73 -13.51
N GLY A 316 -4.56 -5.59 -14.14
CA GLY A 316 -4.13 -4.28 -13.65
C GLY A 316 -5.23 -3.53 -12.87
N GLU A 317 -6.46 -3.52 -13.42
CA GLU A 317 -7.57 -2.70 -12.91
C GLU A 317 -7.92 -2.98 -11.44
N HIS A 318 -7.75 -4.23 -10.98
CA HIS A 318 -8.16 -4.61 -9.63
C HIS A 318 -7.33 -3.95 -8.51
N TRP A 319 -6.20 -3.33 -8.83
CA TRP A 319 -5.28 -2.76 -7.83
C TRP A 319 -4.53 -1.49 -8.27
N LEU A 320 -4.20 -1.29 -9.55
CA LEU A 320 -3.36 -0.16 -10.02
C LEU A 320 -3.91 1.21 -9.64
N ALA A 321 -5.24 1.36 -9.64
CA ALA A 321 -5.87 2.62 -9.28
C ALA A 321 -5.55 3.03 -7.83
N THR A 322 -5.26 2.08 -6.93
CA THR A 322 -4.85 2.34 -5.54
C THR A 322 -3.48 3.01 -5.51
N PHE A 323 -2.53 2.49 -6.29
CA PHE A 323 -1.19 3.05 -6.42
C PHE A 323 -1.19 4.38 -7.17
N ALA A 324 -2.06 4.53 -8.17
CA ALA A 324 -2.27 5.81 -8.83
C ALA A 324 -2.80 6.87 -7.86
N LEU A 325 -3.72 6.51 -6.95
CA LEU A 325 -4.17 7.42 -5.91
C LEU A 325 -3.01 7.85 -4.98
N LEU A 326 -2.20 6.90 -4.50
CA LEU A 326 -0.99 7.24 -3.71
C LEU A 326 -0.05 8.19 -4.46
N ALA A 327 0.15 7.97 -5.76
CA ALA A 327 1.07 8.76 -6.57
C ALA A 327 0.57 10.18 -6.88
N LEU A 328 -0.76 10.39 -6.94
CA LEU A 328 -1.37 11.68 -7.27
C LEU A 328 -1.62 12.58 -6.05
N GLU A 329 -1.75 12.00 -4.86
CA GLU A 329 -2.02 12.74 -3.62
C GLU A 329 -0.77 13.38 -3.03
#